data_AF-A0AAN0JLL4-F1
#
_entry.id   AF-A0AAN0JLL4-F1
#
_cell.length_a   1.000
_cell.length_b   1.000
_cell.length_c   1.000
_cell.angle_alpha   90.00
_cell.angle_beta   90.00
_cell.angle_gamma   90.00
#
_symmetry.space_group_name_H-M   'P 1'
#
loop_
_entity.id
_entity.type
_entity.pdbx_description
1 polymer ?
#
loop_
_entity_poly.entity_id
_entity_poly.type
_entity_poly.pdbx_seq_one_letter_code
_entity_poly.pdbx_strand_id
1 'polypeptide(L)'
;MSINIKLPLLRVRKRTSSALSSNMSKVPRTTTTYEPLRKANKIEEETVGLPIPTDDDDDAHFESLYDVKERHAASAWENMRCQLRNACIESLVMDDQPCMECSSEAEMWCQRCGSRAFYCKECWFHCHSKRNIFHTPVWKDDSCWRPVEIGGIKINVLVPHPCESKEEIIIRCLDEDGIEHNVHFMTCKCEPLAISLVRAHLWPASPTNPRYAFCFNLLDWGEALLLECQVSIKGLCEALYYKCPYIVKKRRDVYKCLIDAFEEYRYMKEQLRHLTFLNAQFDEGNVCPACPKAEGNVIISMDALFGLPRKKSSGKSHSEPLSGNRFFCSQNEVDLYVAQNSQTIIEANDCSSFMAGNPMRSASRFHALDETGVLGCACRHEIPLMFLNLKHGERLVYPSFIIEKILHHYPSDVHVTMMYDVACTLQKFLMKKWEVYDSRLSLAIPVFHAYGHKTECQLKFAPIRTNNIGLSDGEVMERLWSFLRRFSRITKEMKPFHRIDVLSSALSYYSYKKRANLYINTMKRLKRAIDGKIKAEQSLSALCTSGNLIDSDIIRMVEESNTIQVQISSNLPRTFFPKLYHIN
;
A
#
# COMPACT_ATOMS: atom_id res chain seq x y z
N MET A 1 -42.07 9.41 -15.34
CA MET A 1 -40.96 9.72 -16.27
C MET A 1 -39.70 9.09 -15.71
N SER A 2 -39.36 7.89 -16.18
CA SER A 2 -38.24 7.10 -15.68
C SER A 2 -37.04 7.29 -16.60
N ILE A 3 -36.02 8.01 -16.12
CA ILE A 3 -34.80 8.29 -16.87
C ILE A 3 -33.87 7.09 -16.73
N ASN A 4 -33.65 6.40 -17.85
CA ASN A 4 -32.80 5.22 -17.98
C ASN A 4 -31.37 5.68 -18.32
N ILE A 5 -30.49 5.80 -17.32
CA ILE A 5 -29.08 6.16 -17.53
C ILE A 5 -28.26 4.87 -17.68
N LYS A 6 -27.89 4.53 -18.92
CA LYS A 6 -26.88 3.51 -19.21
C LYS A 6 -25.48 4.09 -18.95
N LEU A 7 -24.81 3.63 -17.90
CA LEU A 7 -23.38 3.89 -17.66
C LEU A 7 -22.51 2.98 -18.57
N PRO A 8 -21.48 3.49 -19.25
CA PRO A 8 -20.59 2.66 -20.06
C PRO A 8 -19.62 1.85 -19.19
N LEU A 9 -19.58 0.54 -19.44
CA LEU A 9 -18.64 -0.42 -18.84
C LEU A 9 -17.20 -0.12 -19.29
N LEU A 10 -16.40 0.45 -18.39
CA LEU A 10 -14.94 0.52 -18.55
C LEU A 10 -14.33 -0.90 -18.43
N ARG A 11 -13.90 -1.47 -19.56
CA ARG A 11 -13.11 -2.71 -19.60
C ARG A 11 -11.70 -2.45 -19.04
N VAL A 12 -11.48 -2.82 -17.78
CA VAL A 12 -10.13 -2.90 -17.20
C VAL A 12 -9.43 -4.14 -17.76
N ARG A 13 -8.41 -3.94 -18.61
CA ARG A 13 -7.53 -5.02 -19.10
C ARG A 13 -6.61 -5.51 -17.98
N LYS A 14 -6.55 -6.83 -17.81
CA LYS A 14 -5.59 -7.53 -16.95
C LYS A 14 -4.16 -7.28 -17.47
N ARG A 15 -3.26 -6.79 -16.62
CA ARG A 15 -1.81 -6.93 -16.83
C ARG A 15 -1.41 -8.30 -16.30
N THR A 16 -0.98 -9.18 -17.20
CA THR A 16 -0.23 -10.40 -16.88
C THR A 16 1.24 -10.00 -16.79
N SER A 17 1.86 -10.20 -15.63
CA SER A 17 3.31 -10.07 -15.45
C SER A 17 3.99 -11.30 -16.03
N SER A 18 4.65 -11.17 -17.18
CA SER A 18 5.62 -12.15 -17.66
C SER A 18 6.93 -11.94 -16.89
N ALA A 19 7.37 -12.99 -16.18
CA ALA A 19 8.66 -13.05 -15.53
C ALA A 19 9.76 -13.17 -16.60
N LEU A 20 10.69 -12.22 -16.63
CA LEU A 20 11.96 -12.37 -17.34
C LEU A 20 13.02 -12.79 -16.31
N SER A 21 13.46 -14.04 -16.42
CA SER A 21 14.59 -14.60 -15.68
C SER A 21 15.91 -14.02 -16.23
N SER A 22 16.60 -13.19 -15.44
CA SER A 22 17.95 -12.77 -15.77
C SER A 22 18.97 -13.79 -15.25
N ASN A 23 19.47 -14.64 -16.15
CA ASN A 23 20.69 -15.42 -15.91
C ASN A 23 21.90 -14.45 -15.92
N MET A 24 22.56 -14.32 -14.76
CA MET A 24 23.82 -13.59 -14.64
C MET A 24 24.99 -14.51 -15.01
N SER A 25 25.56 -14.32 -16.20
CA SER A 25 26.89 -14.83 -16.56
C SER A 25 27.93 -13.72 -16.45
N LYS A 26 28.96 -13.98 -15.63
CA LYS A 26 30.16 -13.15 -15.39
C LYS A 26 31.02 -13.04 -16.65
N VAL A 27 31.41 -11.83 -17.07
CA VAL A 27 32.61 -11.56 -17.92
C VAL A 27 33.15 -10.14 -17.59
N PRO A 28 34.48 -9.90 -17.56
CA PRO A 28 35.11 -8.85 -16.76
C PRO A 28 35.33 -7.49 -17.46
N ARG A 29 35.67 -6.49 -16.64
CA ARG A 29 36.05 -5.11 -17.01
C ARG A 29 37.30 -5.08 -17.91
N THR A 30 37.20 -4.34 -19.02
CA THR A 30 38.35 -3.68 -19.67
C THR A 30 37.96 -2.29 -20.17
N THR A 31 38.82 -1.34 -19.83
CA THR A 31 38.89 0.06 -20.25
C THR A 31 39.36 0.20 -21.69
N THR A 32 38.76 1.07 -22.51
CA THR A 32 39.50 1.95 -23.46
C THR A 32 38.61 3.01 -24.13
N THR A 33 39.01 4.26 -23.92
CA THR A 33 39.11 5.41 -24.85
C THR A 33 38.05 5.68 -25.94
N TYR A 34 37.44 6.85 -25.81
CA TYR A 34 36.72 7.62 -26.83
C TYR A 34 37.66 8.24 -27.87
N GLU A 35 37.28 8.21 -29.15
CA GLU A 35 37.53 9.31 -30.10
C GLU A 35 36.51 9.26 -31.28
N PRO A 36 35.90 10.39 -31.71
CA PRO A 36 34.88 10.42 -32.76
C PRO A 36 35.35 11.10 -34.06
N LEU A 37 35.01 10.51 -35.22
CA LEU A 37 35.14 11.09 -36.57
C LEU A 37 34.01 10.46 -37.43
N ARG A 38 33.32 11.08 -38.39
CA ARG A 38 33.19 12.43 -38.93
C ARG A 38 32.14 12.31 -40.06
N LYS A 39 31.38 13.39 -40.28
CA LYS A 39 30.80 13.88 -41.55
C LYS A 39 29.49 13.28 -42.12
N ALA A 40 28.60 14.24 -42.36
CA ALA A 40 27.35 14.21 -43.11
C ALA A 40 27.54 14.22 -44.64
N ASN A 41 26.54 13.75 -45.40
CA ASN A 41 25.76 14.56 -46.37
C ASN A 41 24.79 13.75 -47.28
N LYS A 42 23.64 14.40 -47.57
CA LYS A 42 22.72 14.32 -48.76
C LYS A 42 21.82 13.05 -48.90
N ILE A 43 20.49 13.11 -48.73
CA ILE A 43 19.32 13.72 -49.48
C ILE A 43 19.01 13.00 -50.82
N GLU A 44 17.69 12.73 -51.03
CA GLU A 44 16.92 12.36 -52.25
C GLU A 44 16.84 10.85 -52.55
N GLU A 45 15.74 10.23 -53.00
CA GLU A 45 14.35 10.60 -53.31
C GLU A 45 13.56 9.26 -53.47
N GLU A 46 12.22 9.33 -53.45
CA GLU A 46 11.29 8.20 -53.62
C GLU A 46 11.39 7.55 -55.01
N THR A 47 11.27 6.22 -55.10
CA THR A 47 10.56 5.57 -56.21
C THR A 47 9.96 4.23 -55.79
N VAL A 48 8.70 4.06 -56.17
CA VAL A 48 7.83 2.91 -55.94
C VAL A 48 8.07 1.84 -57.01
N GLY A 49 8.16 0.56 -56.61
CA GLY A 49 8.12 -0.60 -57.52
C GLY A 49 7.96 -1.93 -56.75
N LEU A 50 6.79 -2.55 -56.87
CA LEU A 50 6.46 -3.92 -56.40
C LEU A 50 6.90 -4.98 -57.46
N PRO A 51 6.78 -6.31 -57.22
CA PRO A 51 7.74 -7.20 -56.55
C PRO A 51 8.31 -8.28 -57.50
N ILE A 52 9.44 -8.91 -57.14
CA ILE A 52 9.92 -10.16 -57.76
C ILE A 52 9.95 -11.22 -56.65
N PRO A 53 9.18 -12.31 -56.74
CA PRO A 53 9.25 -13.41 -55.77
C PRO A 53 10.37 -14.37 -56.16
N THR A 54 11.29 -14.62 -55.24
CA THR A 54 12.09 -15.84 -55.23
C THR A 54 11.93 -16.45 -53.84
N ASP A 55 11.26 -17.60 -53.82
CA ASP A 55 11.23 -18.53 -52.70
C ASP A 55 12.67 -18.83 -52.27
N ASP A 56 12.96 -18.72 -50.98
CA ASP A 56 13.70 -19.72 -50.20
C ASP A 56 13.87 -19.23 -48.74
N ASP A 57 13.37 -20.05 -47.83
CA ASP A 57 13.66 -20.18 -46.40
C ASP A 57 13.99 -18.94 -45.56
N ASP A 58 13.05 -18.55 -44.68
CA ASP A 58 13.40 -17.96 -43.38
C ASP A 58 12.25 -18.13 -42.37
N ASP A 59 12.59 -18.61 -41.17
CA ASP A 59 11.73 -18.75 -39.99
C ASP A 59 10.92 -17.48 -39.72
N ALA A 60 9.66 -17.45 -40.17
CA ALA A 60 8.75 -16.35 -39.90
C ALA A 60 8.39 -16.36 -38.40
N HIS A 61 9.13 -15.57 -37.61
CA HIS A 61 8.64 -15.07 -36.33
C HIS A 61 7.28 -14.40 -36.58
N PHE A 62 6.20 -15.12 -36.26
CA PHE A 62 4.84 -14.57 -36.30
C PHE A 62 4.78 -13.41 -35.31
N GLU A 63 4.85 -12.21 -35.86
CA GLU A 63 4.82 -11.00 -35.07
C GLU A 63 3.46 -10.89 -34.35
N SER A 64 3.49 -10.66 -33.03
CA SER A 64 2.25 -10.63 -32.27
C SER A 64 1.45 -9.36 -32.61
N LEU A 65 0.12 -9.43 -32.50
CA LEU A 65 -0.76 -8.25 -32.60
C LEU A 65 -0.41 -7.14 -31.60
N TYR A 66 0.34 -7.46 -30.54
CA TYR A 66 0.87 -6.49 -29.61
C TYR A 66 2.07 -5.74 -30.21
N ASP A 67 3.02 -6.46 -30.80
CA ASP A 67 4.23 -5.89 -31.41
C ASP A 67 3.87 -4.98 -32.59
N VAL A 68 2.91 -5.41 -33.43
CA VAL A 68 2.37 -4.59 -34.52
C VAL A 68 1.78 -3.28 -33.99
N LYS A 69 1.01 -3.33 -32.89
CA LYS A 69 0.43 -2.13 -32.26
C LYS A 69 1.50 -1.24 -31.65
N GLU A 70 2.54 -1.82 -31.06
CA GLU A 70 3.65 -1.07 -30.48
C GLU A 70 4.44 -0.34 -31.57
N ARG A 71 4.74 -1.00 -32.69
CA ARG A 71 5.41 -0.36 -33.84
C ARG A 71 4.56 0.74 -34.47
N HIS A 72 3.26 0.51 -34.67
CA HIS A 72 2.36 1.56 -35.16
C HIS A 72 2.31 2.76 -34.19
N ALA A 73 2.23 2.52 -32.89
CA ALA A 73 2.26 3.58 -31.90
C ALA A 73 3.60 4.34 -31.92
N ALA A 74 4.73 3.63 -32.02
CA ALA A 74 6.06 4.23 -32.09
C ALA A 74 6.21 5.14 -33.32
N SER A 75 5.82 4.65 -34.50
CA SER A 75 5.83 5.43 -35.74
C SER A 75 4.89 6.64 -35.67
N ALA A 76 3.69 6.48 -35.11
CA ALA A 76 2.76 7.59 -34.91
C ALA A 76 3.34 8.68 -33.98
N TRP A 77 4.01 8.29 -32.89
CA TRP A 77 4.71 9.24 -32.03
C TRP A 77 5.85 9.94 -32.76
N GLU A 78 6.67 9.21 -33.51
CA GLU A 78 7.78 9.78 -34.28
C GLU A 78 7.31 10.85 -35.27
N ASN A 79 6.26 10.55 -36.04
CA ASN A 79 5.67 11.48 -37.00
C ASN A 79 5.11 12.75 -36.32
N MET A 80 4.63 12.64 -35.08
CA MET A 80 3.94 13.73 -34.37
C MET A 80 4.87 14.57 -33.48
N ARG A 81 6.05 14.05 -33.09
CA ARG A 81 6.98 14.69 -32.14
C ARG A 81 7.31 16.15 -32.47
N CYS A 82 7.60 16.45 -33.73
CA CYS A 82 7.95 17.80 -34.16
C CYS A 82 6.78 18.77 -34.00
N GLN A 83 5.58 18.36 -34.41
CA GLN A 83 4.36 19.16 -34.32
C GLN A 83 3.96 19.40 -32.86
N LEU A 84 4.03 18.37 -32.00
CA LEU A 84 3.77 18.51 -30.56
C LEU A 84 4.74 19.48 -29.89
N ARG A 85 6.03 19.40 -30.22
CA ARG A 85 7.03 20.32 -29.70
C ARG A 85 6.73 21.76 -30.13
N ASN A 86 6.41 21.98 -31.40
CA ASN A 86 6.09 23.31 -31.92
C ASN A 86 4.83 23.87 -31.25
N ALA A 87 3.78 23.07 -31.09
CA ALA A 87 2.57 23.47 -30.36
C ALA A 87 2.85 23.83 -28.89
N CYS A 88 3.74 23.08 -28.22
CA CYS A 88 4.20 23.45 -26.87
C CYS A 88 4.95 24.79 -26.87
N ILE A 89 5.84 25.04 -27.83
CA ILE A 89 6.55 26.33 -27.96
C ILE A 89 5.54 27.46 -28.18
N GLU A 90 4.63 27.31 -29.15
CA GLU A 90 3.56 28.28 -29.44
C GLU A 90 2.72 28.60 -28.19
N SER A 91 2.40 27.60 -27.37
CA SER A 91 1.65 27.81 -26.12
C SER A 91 2.42 28.60 -25.05
N LEU A 92 3.74 28.70 -25.18
CA LEU A 92 4.62 29.46 -24.28
C LEU A 92 4.98 30.85 -24.84
N VAL A 93 4.74 31.10 -26.13
CA VAL A 93 5.07 32.36 -26.82
C VAL A 93 4.14 33.48 -26.37
N MET A 94 4.71 34.68 -26.25
CA MET A 94 4.07 35.91 -25.79
C MET A 94 3.26 36.57 -26.91
N ASP A 95 1.98 36.23 -27.01
CA ASP A 95 1.01 37.07 -27.73
C ASP A 95 0.32 38.02 -26.74
N ASP A 96 -0.05 39.22 -27.19
CA ASP A 96 -0.86 40.15 -26.39
C ASP A 96 -2.27 39.58 -26.21
N GLN A 97 -2.48 38.88 -25.10
CA GLN A 97 -3.76 38.30 -24.74
C GLN A 97 -4.60 39.31 -23.95
N PRO A 98 -5.90 39.43 -24.24
CA PRO A 98 -6.79 40.25 -23.44
C PRO A 98 -7.07 39.59 -22.09
N CYS A 99 -7.27 40.41 -21.06
CA CYS A 99 -7.78 39.98 -19.78
C CYS A 99 -9.17 39.39 -19.96
N MET A 100 -9.40 38.20 -19.39
CA MET A 100 -10.68 37.49 -19.53
C MET A 100 -11.87 38.18 -18.84
N GLU A 101 -11.61 39.11 -17.92
CA GLU A 101 -12.67 39.82 -17.16
C GLU A 101 -12.98 41.21 -17.73
N CYS A 102 -11.95 41.99 -18.11
CA CYS A 102 -12.13 43.38 -18.55
C CYS A 102 -11.57 43.70 -19.94
N SER A 103 -11.00 42.70 -20.63
CA SER A 103 -10.42 42.83 -21.99
C SER A 103 -9.24 43.81 -22.15
N SER A 104 -8.69 44.36 -21.06
CA SER A 104 -7.41 45.10 -21.10
C SER A 104 -6.24 44.18 -21.41
N GLU A 105 -5.03 44.70 -21.65
CA GLU A 105 -3.84 43.86 -21.80
C GLU A 105 -3.63 42.98 -20.55
N ALA A 106 -3.34 41.70 -20.77
CA ALA A 106 -3.04 40.77 -19.69
C ALA A 106 -1.54 40.73 -19.38
N GLU A 107 -1.23 40.86 -18.09
CA GLU A 107 0.13 40.76 -17.55
C GLU A 107 0.35 39.46 -16.78
N MET A 108 -0.75 38.76 -16.44
CA MET A 108 -0.75 37.60 -15.56
C MET A 108 -1.46 36.42 -16.23
N TRP A 109 -0.86 35.23 -16.13
CA TRP A 109 -1.46 33.98 -16.59
C TRP A 109 -1.67 33.04 -15.40
N CYS A 110 -2.92 32.61 -15.19
CA CYS A 110 -3.25 31.66 -14.13
C CYS A 110 -3.53 30.28 -14.71
N GLN A 111 -2.52 29.40 -14.70
CA GLN A 111 -2.62 28.04 -15.24
C GLN A 111 -3.68 27.17 -14.52
N ARG A 112 -4.06 27.54 -13.30
CA ARG A 112 -5.07 26.86 -12.49
C ARG A 112 -6.51 27.25 -12.84
N CYS A 113 -6.73 28.47 -13.31
CA CYS A 113 -8.03 28.90 -13.81
C CYS A 113 -8.33 28.38 -15.23
N GLY A 114 -7.28 28.04 -15.99
CA GLY A 114 -7.40 27.43 -17.30
C GLY A 114 -6.17 27.67 -18.17
N SER A 115 -6.04 26.90 -19.26
CA SER A 115 -4.89 27.01 -20.18
C SER A 115 -4.77 28.38 -20.85
N ARG A 116 -5.87 29.15 -20.96
CA ARG A 116 -5.90 30.52 -21.52
C ARG A 116 -6.51 31.55 -20.55
N ALA A 117 -6.37 31.33 -19.24
CA ALA A 117 -6.89 32.25 -18.23
C ALA A 117 -5.88 33.39 -17.97
N PHE A 118 -5.96 34.41 -18.83
CA PHE A 118 -5.13 35.60 -18.78
C PHE A 118 -5.86 36.75 -18.07
N TYR A 119 -5.14 37.47 -17.21
CA TYR A 119 -5.70 38.53 -16.39
C TYR A 119 -4.79 39.76 -16.42
N CYS A 120 -5.39 40.95 -16.37
CA CYS A 120 -4.68 42.12 -15.87
C CYS A 120 -4.51 42.00 -14.35
N LYS A 121 -3.56 42.74 -13.79
CA LYS A 121 -3.22 42.68 -12.37
C LYS A 121 -4.42 42.89 -11.46
N GLU A 122 -5.26 43.88 -11.76
CA GLU A 122 -6.43 44.23 -10.94
C GLU A 122 -7.50 43.13 -10.94
N CYS A 123 -7.87 42.64 -12.12
CA CYS A 123 -8.86 41.57 -12.26
C CYS A 123 -8.35 40.27 -11.63
N TRP A 124 -7.04 40.00 -11.73
CA TRP A 124 -6.44 38.86 -11.06
C TRP A 124 -6.63 38.96 -9.54
N PHE A 125 -6.22 40.07 -8.91
CA PHE A 125 -6.41 40.28 -7.48
C PHE A 125 -7.88 40.26 -7.07
N HIS A 126 -8.79 40.82 -7.88
CA HIS A 126 -10.21 40.81 -7.59
C HIS A 126 -10.77 39.38 -7.52
N CYS A 127 -10.49 38.55 -8.53
CA CYS A 127 -10.98 37.18 -8.60
C CYS A 127 -10.31 36.27 -7.57
N HIS A 128 -9.00 36.43 -7.38
CA HIS A 128 -8.19 35.52 -6.57
C HIS A 128 -8.14 35.91 -5.10
N SER A 129 -8.40 37.16 -4.71
CA SER A 129 -8.47 37.55 -3.28
C SER A 129 -9.63 36.92 -2.50
N LYS A 130 -10.69 36.46 -3.19
CA LYS A 130 -11.93 35.97 -2.55
C LYS A 130 -12.27 34.51 -2.83
N ARG A 131 -11.85 33.97 -3.98
CA ARG A 131 -12.26 32.63 -4.43
C ARG A 131 -11.08 31.68 -4.65
N ASN A 132 -9.97 32.19 -5.16
CA ASN A 132 -8.85 31.38 -5.66
C ASN A 132 -7.50 31.86 -5.08
N ILE A 133 -7.47 32.08 -3.76
CA ILE A 133 -6.38 32.74 -3.00
C ILE A 133 -4.98 32.13 -3.15
N PHE A 134 -4.88 30.86 -3.57
CA PHE A 134 -3.61 30.15 -3.73
C PHE A 134 -3.29 29.75 -5.16
N HIS A 135 -4.03 30.21 -6.16
CA HIS A 135 -3.57 30.02 -7.52
C HIS A 135 -2.35 30.90 -7.76
N THR A 136 -1.20 30.31 -8.03
CA THR A 136 -0.01 31.10 -8.33
C THR A 136 -0.04 31.54 -9.80
N PRO A 137 -0.13 32.86 -10.09
CA PRO A 137 -0.05 33.34 -11.45
C PRO A 137 1.41 33.36 -11.90
N VAL A 138 1.57 33.36 -13.21
CA VAL A 138 2.83 33.57 -13.87
C VAL A 138 2.80 34.97 -14.50
N TRP A 139 3.86 35.77 -14.32
CA TRP A 139 3.93 37.14 -14.83
C TRP A 139 4.77 37.25 -16.10
N LYS A 140 4.35 38.14 -16.98
CA LYS A 140 5.00 38.50 -18.24
C LYS A 140 6.20 39.44 -17.93
N ASP A 141 7.40 38.88 -17.81
CA ASP A 141 8.68 39.63 -17.93
C ASP A 141 9.12 39.59 -19.41
N ASP A 142 9.96 40.52 -19.87
CA ASP A 142 10.29 40.82 -21.28
C ASP A 142 10.72 39.61 -22.16
N SER A 143 10.93 38.43 -21.56
CA SER A 143 11.23 37.20 -22.30
C SER A 143 10.79 35.87 -21.62
N CYS A 144 10.11 35.88 -20.46
CA CYS A 144 9.69 34.62 -19.80
C CYS A 144 8.57 34.76 -18.76
N TRP A 145 7.72 33.73 -18.69
CA TRP A 145 6.74 33.54 -17.63
C TRP A 145 7.45 33.09 -16.34
N ARG A 146 7.47 33.94 -15.30
CA ARG A 146 7.97 33.58 -13.96
C ARG A 146 6.84 33.46 -12.93
N PRO A 147 6.83 32.40 -12.10
CA PRO A 147 5.87 32.31 -11.01
C PRO A 147 6.03 33.53 -10.10
N VAL A 148 4.92 34.18 -9.77
CA VAL A 148 4.94 35.36 -8.91
C VAL A 148 4.51 34.98 -7.51
N GLU A 149 5.34 35.37 -6.53
CA GLU A 149 4.91 35.34 -5.15
C GLU A 149 3.69 36.25 -5.00
N ILE A 150 2.58 35.65 -4.58
CA ILE A 150 1.39 36.34 -4.14
C ILE A 150 1.71 37.14 -2.86
N GLY A 151 2.28 38.33 -3.01
CA GLY A 151 2.54 39.27 -1.93
C GLY A 151 1.33 40.17 -1.69
N GLY A 152 0.99 40.42 -0.42
CA GLY A 152 0.00 41.44 -0.03
C GLY A 152 -1.47 41.04 -0.14
N ILE A 153 -1.80 39.77 -0.41
CA ILE A 153 -3.19 39.29 -0.26
C ILE A 153 -3.55 39.27 1.23
N LYS A 154 -4.59 40.05 1.57
CA LYS A 154 -5.20 40.09 2.90
C LYS A 154 -6.35 39.10 2.98
N ILE A 155 -6.13 38.01 3.71
CA ILE A 155 -7.15 37.00 3.98
C ILE A 155 -7.82 37.32 5.31
N ASN A 156 -9.11 37.60 5.25
CA ASN A 156 -9.98 37.66 6.42
C ASN A 156 -10.84 36.40 6.45
N VAL A 157 -10.34 35.36 7.13
CA VAL A 157 -11.01 34.04 7.22
C VAL A 157 -12.27 34.10 8.09
N LEU A 158 -12.36 35.14 8.94
CA LEU A 158 -13.48 35.30 9.84
C LEU A 158 -14.71 35.76 9.07
N VAL A 159 -15.60 34.80 8.80
CA VAL A 159 -17.08 34.97 8.76
C VAL A 159 -17.46 35.97 9.88
N PRO A 160 -18.34 36.97 9.65
CA PRO A 160 -18.35 38.22 10.41
C PRO A 160 -18.51 37.97 11.91
N HIS A 161 -17.39 37.86 12.60
CA HIS A 161 -17.35 37.76 14.03
C HIS A 161 -17.20 39.19 14.56
N PRO A 162 -18.06 39.63 15.49
CA PRO A 162 -18.07 40.99 16.00
C PRO A 162 -16.95 41.16 17.02
N CYS A 163 -15.70 41.25 16.57
CA CYS A 163 -14.60 41.71 17.43
C CYS A 163 -13.95 42.96 16.84
N GLU A 164 -13.56 43.85 17.75
CA GLU A 164 -12.86 45.11 17.43
C GLU A 164 -11.35 44.93 17.28
N SER A 165 -10.79 43.82 17.80
CA SER A 165 -9.34 43.58 17.81
C SER A 165 -8.89 42.69 16.64
N LYS A 166 -8.60 43.34 15.51
CA LYS A 166 -7.97 42.70 14.35
C LYS A 166 -6.49 43.09 14.29
N GLU A 167 -5.60 42.13 14.55
CA GLU A 167 -4.17 42.27 14.29
C GLU A 167 -3.85 41.64 12.93
N GLU A 168 -2.99 42.29 12.15
CA GLU A 168 -2.50 41.76 10.89
C GLU A 168 -1.21 40.97 11.13
N ILE A 169 -1.22 39.68 10.80
CA ILE A 169 -0.05 38.81 10.92
C ILE A 169 0.32 38.22 9.57
N ILE A 170 1.62 38.20 9.24
CA ILE A 170 2.11 37.58 8.02
C ILE A 170 2.48 36.12 8.30
N ILE A 171 1.90 35.22 7.51
CA ILE A 171 2.15 33.78 7.53
C ILE A 171 2.77 33.37 6.22
N ARG A 172 3.81 32.55 6.30
CA ARG A 172 4.38 31.92 5.12
C ARG A 172 3.62 30.66 4.78
N CYS A 173 3.09 30.59 3.58
CA CYS A 173 2.28 29.49 3.11
C CYS A 173 2.98 28.80 1.95
N LEU A 174 3.13 27.48 2.02
CA LEU A 174 3.64 26.68 0.92
C LEU A 174 2.46 26.09 0.13
N ASP A 175 2.38 26.41 -1.16
CA ASP A 175 1.35 25.89 -2.06
C ASP A 175 1.70 24.48 -2.61
N GLU A 176 0.80 23.89 -3.40
CA GLU A 176 0.97 22.57 -4.01
C GLU A 176 2.03 22.50 -5.11
N ASP A 177 2.47 23.64 -5.62
CA ASP A 177 3.55 23.76 -6.59
C ASP A 177 4.91 23.96 -5.92
N GLY A 178 4.92 24.09 -4.58
CA GLY A 178 6.10 24.31 -3.76
C GLY A 178 6.49 25.79 -3.64
N ILE A 179 5.61 26.70 -4.03
CA ILE A 179 5.88 28.14 -3.99
C ILE A 179 5.52 28.67 -2.60
N GLU A 180 6.43 29.48 -2.03
CA GLU A 180 6.23 30.12 -0.74
C GLU A 180 5.58 31.49 -0.93
N HIS A 181 4.51 31.76 -0.19
CA HIS A 181 3.74 33.01 -0.23
C HIS A 181 3.73 33.68 1.14
N ASN A 182 4.00 34.99 1.18
CA ASN A 182 3.73 35.82 2.36
C ASN A 182 2.27 36.31 2.36
N VAL A 183 1.43 35.61 3.11
CA VAL A 183 -0.01 35.85 3.18
C VAL A 183 -0.36 36.63 4.44
N HIS A 184 -1.14 37.69 4.31
CA HIS A 184 -1.54 38.56 5.41
C HIS A 184 -2.86 38.05 6.00
N PHE A 185 -2.82 37.54 7.23
CA PHE A 185 -3.99 37.07 7.96
C PHE A 185 -4.47 38.12 8.96
N MET A 186 -5.78 38.36 8.99
CA MET A 186 -6.40 39.10 10.08
C MET A 186 -6.73 38.13 11.21
N THR A 187 -6.10 38.31 12.37
CA THR A 187 -6.30 37.49 13.57
C THR A 187 -6.96 38.29 14.68
N CYS A 188 -7.60 37.60 15.60
CA CYS A 188 -8.17 38.17 16.82
C CYS A 188 -7.81 37.31 18.03
N LYS A 189 -8.07 37.81 19.24
CA LYS A 189 -7.89 37.00 20.47
C LYS A 189 -8.97 35.93 20.68
N CYS A 190 -10.05 35.96 19.90
CA CYS A 190 -11.20 35.07 20.07
C CYS A 190 -11.00 33.68 19.47
N GLU A 191 -10.07 33.50 18.52
CA GLU A 191 -9.78 32.21 17.89
C GLU A 191 -8.26 32.03 17.73
N PRO A 192 -7.69 30.88 18.14
CA PRO A 192 -6.30 30.57 17.85
C PRO A 192 -6.01 30.62 16.35
N LEU A 193 -4.90 31.27 15.97
CA LEU A 193 -4.50 31.43 14.58
C LEU A 193 -4.42 30.10 13.79
N ALA A 194 -4.01 29.01 14.44
CA ALA A 194 -3.98 27.68 13.83
C ALA A 194 -5.36 27.23 13.30
N ILE A 195 -6.45 27.55 14.01
CA ILE A 195 -7.82 27.24 13.60
C ILE A 195 -8.23 28.12 12.42
N SER A 196 -7.91 29.41 12.46
CA SER A 196 -8.19 30.34 11.35
C SER A 196 -7.44 29.92 10.08
N LEU A 197 -6.21 29.40 10.19
CA LEU A 197 -5.49 28.82 9.05
C LEU A 197 -6.22 27.61 8.48
N VAL A 198 -6.68 26.67 9.33
CA VAL A 198 -7.44 25.49 8.89
C VAL A 198 -8.73 25.88 8.15
N ARG A 199 -9.46 26.89 8.65
CA ARG A 199 -10.64 27.45 7.96
C ARG A 199 -10.31 28.07 6.61
N ALA A 200 -9.07 28.51 6.42
CA ALA A 200 -8.55 29.02 5.15
C ALA A 200 -7.98 27.92 4.23
N HIS A 201 -8.22 26.63 4.54
CA HIS A 201 -7.63 25.49 3.85
C HIS A 201 -6.08 25.45 3.90
N LEU A 202 -5.51 25.95 5.00
CA LEU A 202 -4.10 25.88 5.31
C LEU A 202 -3.87 25.11 6.60
N TRP A 203 -2.99 24.14 6.55
CA TRP A 203 -2.58 23.40 7.72
C TRP A 203 -1.38 24.08 8.39
N PRO A 204 -1.47 24.44 9.68
CA PRO A 204 -0.39 25.15 10.36
C PRO A 204 0.81 24.22 10.60
N ALA A 205 2.04 24.74 10.48
CA ALA A 205 3.26 23.99 10.82
C ALA A 205 3.46 23.81 12.33
N SER A 206 2.78 24.61 13.15
CA SER A 206 2.78 24.46 14.61
C SER A 206 1.41 24.83 15.19
N PRO A 207 0.97 24.18 16.28
CA PRO A 207 -0.34 24.45 16.88
C PRO A 207 -0.40 25.83 17.57
N THR A 208 0.73 26.30 18.10
CA THR A 208 0.86 27.59 18.78
C THR A 208 1.68 28.55 17.94
N ASN A 209 1.19 29.79 17.80
CA ASN A 209 1.84 30.89 17.07
C ASN A 209 2.48 30.47 15.72
N PRO A 210 1.73 29.81 14.82
CA PRO A 210 2.27 29.37 13.54
C PRO A 210 2.86 30.55 12.76
N ARG A 211 4.06 30.34 12.22
CA ARG A 211 4.72 31.28 11.27
C ARG A 211 4.83 30.70 9.86
N TYR A 212 4.42 29.45 9.72
CA TYR A 212 4.47 28.66 8.49
C TYR A 212 3.22 27.80 8.40
N ALA A 213 2.71 27.58 7.19
CA ALA A 213 1.55 26.76 6.92
C ALA A 213 1.65 26.11 5.53
N PHE A 214 0.89 25.05 5.31
CA PHE A 214 0.89 24.25 4.09
C PHE A 214 -0.52 24.20 3.51
N CYS A 215 -0.69 24.35 2.19
CA CYS A 215 -2.01 24.15 1.61
C CYS A 215 -2.46 22.68 1.75
N PHE A 216 -3.77 22.46 1.90
CA PHE A 216 -4.31 21.10 2.05
C PHE A 216 -4.00 20.23 0.82
N ASN A 217 -4.04 20.81 -0.39
CA ASN A 217 -3.73 20.12 -1.63
C ASN A 217 -2.30 19.53 -1.64
N LEU A 218 -1.31 20.27 -1.12
CA LEU A 218 0.06 19.79 -0.99
C LEU A 218 0.13 18.55 -0.09
N LEU A 219 -0.54 18.62 1.06
CA LEU A 219 -0.54 17.52 2.03
C LEU A 219 -1.33 16.31 1.53
N ASP A 220 -2.42 16.53 0.78
CA ASP A 220 -3.18 15.46 0.13
C ASP A 220 -2.33 14.71 -0.91
N TRP A 221 -1.61 15.45 -1.77
CA TRP A 221 -0.64 14.85 -2.68
C TRP A 221 0.49 14.15 -1.91
N GLY A 222 0.96 14.73 -0.82
CA GLY A 222 1.95 14.12 0.05
C GLY A 222 1.50 12.76 0.62
N GLU A 223 0.26 12.67 1.10
CA GLU A 223 -0.31 11.42 1.61
C GLU A 223 -0.46 10.38 0.50
N ALA A 224 -0.97 10.79 -0.68
CA ALA A 224 -1.10 9.90 -1.83
C ALA A 224 0.26 9.35 -2.28
N LEU A 225 1.29 10.20 -2.36
CA LEU A 225 2.65 9.81 -2.72
C LEU A 225 3.30 8.91 -1.65
N LEU A 226 3.03 9.14 -0.37
CA LEU A 226 3.47 8.25 0.71
C LEU A 226 2.82 6.86 0.58
N LEU A 227 1.50 6.80 0.46
CA LEU A 227 0.75 5.54 0.51
C LEU A 227 0.89 4.73 -0.78
N GLU A 228 0.82 5.37 -1.95
CA GLU A 228 0.88 4.69 -3.24
C GLU A 228 2.32 4.52 -3.73
N CYS A 229 3.21 5.50 -3.50
CA CYS A 229 4.57 5.53 -4.07
C CYS A 229 5.70 5.38 -3.03
N GLN A 230 5.40 5.36 -1.72
CA GLN A 230 6.37 5.25 -0.63
C GLN A 230 7.45 6.32 -0.67
N VAL A 231 7.03 7.52 -1.08
CA VAL A 231 7.84 8.74 -1.01
C VAL A 231 7.94 9.16 0.46
N SER A 232 9.16 9.31 0.96
CA SER A 232 9.39 9.87 2.30
C SER A 232 9.12 11.37 2.30
N ILE A 233 8.85 11.95 3.47
CA ILE A 233 8.72 13.42 3.61
C ILE A 233 9.97 14.13 3.09
N LYS A 234 11.17 13.57 3.35
CA LYS A 234 12.42 14.08 2.79
C LYS A 234 12.41 14.07 1.25
N GLY A 235 11.99 12.96 0.64
CA GLY A 235 11.90 12.85 -0.82
C GLY A 235 10.84 13.78 -1.42
N LEU A 236 9.73 14.01 -0.71
CA LEU A 236 8.72 15.00 -1.09
C LEU A 236 9.34 16.40 -1.10
N CYS A 237 10.04 16.79 -0.03
CA CYS A 237 10.75 18.07 0.02
C CYS A 237 11.79 18.20 -1.11
N GLU A 238 12.60 17.16 -1.36
CA GLU A 238 13.56 17.13 -2.47
C GLU A 238 12.89 17.31 -3.85
N ALA A 239 11.73 16.69 -4.06
CA ALA A 239 10.95 16.85 -5.29
C ALA A 239 10.41 18.28 -5.45
N LEU A 240 9.91 18.90 -4.37
CA LEU A 240 9.46 20.29 -4.38
C LEU A 240 10.62 21.24 -4.70
N TYR A 241 11.79 21.03 -4.10
CA TYR A 241 12.99 21.83 -4.40
C TYR A 241 13.45 21.69 -5.85
N TYR A 242 13.36 20.49 -6.42
CA TYR A 242 13.68 20.27 -7.83
C TYR A 242 12.71 20.99 -8.76
N LYS A 243 11.40 20.93 -8.44
CA LYS A 243 10.35 21.57 -9.24
C LYS A 243 10.43 23.09 -9.22
N CYS A 244 10.82 23.70 -8.09
CA CYS A 244 10.92 25.15 -7.94
C CYS A 244 12.27 25.56 -7.32
N PRO A 245 13.33 25.75 -8.13
CA PRO A 245 14.67 26.08 -7.63
C PRO A 245 14.79 27.49 -7.05
N TYR A 246 13.79 28.37 -7.23
CA TYR A 246 13.78 29.70 -6.60
C TYR A 246 13.63 29.62 -5.07
N ILE A 247 13.15 28.49 -4.53
CA ILE A 247 13.14 28.14 -3.11
C ILE A 247 14.58 28.08 -2.52
N VAL A 248 15.61 27.84 -3.37
CA VAL A 248 16.99 27.54 -2.95
C VAL A 248 17.66 28.67 -2.15
N LYS A 249 17.24 29.94 -2.30
CA LYS A 249 17.93 31.09 -1.69
C LYS A 249 17.69 31.26 -0.18
N LYS A 250 16.65 30.66 0.40
CA LYS A 250 16.40 30.67 1.85
C LYS A 250 16.13 29.25 2.32
N ARG A 251 17.19 28.48 2.61
CA ARG A 251 17.11 27.17 3.29
C ARG A 251 16.51 27.33 4.70
N ARG A 252 15.20 27.54 4.81
CA ARG A 252 14.46 27.05 5.97
C ARG A 252 14.14 25.61 5.69
N ASP A 253 14.30 24.82 6.71
CA ASP A 253 14.16 23.37 6.63
C ASP A 253 12.67 23.05 6.53
N VAL A 254 12.07 23.18 5.33
CA VAL A 254 10.66 22.85 5.06
C VAL A 254 10.33 21.49 5.66
N TYR A 255 11.28 20.55 5.56
CA TYR A 255 11.20 19.25 6.20
C TYR A 255 10.97 19.32 7.72
N LYS A 256 11.68 20.18 8.48
CA LYS A 256 11.44 20.34 9.93
C LYS A 256 10.06 20.93 10.24
N CYS A 257 9.55 21.82 9.40
CA CYS A 257 8.20 22.38 9.58
C CYS A 257 7.11 21.39 9.16
N LEU A 258 7.39 20.54 8.17
CA LEU A 258 6.42 19.64 7.56
C LEU A 258 6.30 18.33 8.31
N ILE A 259 7.39 17.79 8.88
CA ILE A 259 7.41 16.43 9.42
C ILE A 259 6.31 16.16 10.45
N ASP A 260 6.25 16.97 11.51
CA ASP A 260 5.27 16.77 12.58
C ASP A 260 3.87 17.23 12.13
N ALA A 261 3.80 18.35 11.41
CA ALA A 261 2.55 18.89 10.87
C ALA A 261 1.84 17.90 9.93
N PHE A 262 2.61 17.17 9.11
CA PHE A 262 2.07 16.18 8.17
C PHE A 262 1.54 14.93 8.87
N GLU A 263 2.18 14.48 9.95
CA GLU A 263 1.65 13.38 10.76
C GLU A 263 0.32 13.77 11.42
N GLU A 264 0.23 14.98 12.01
CA GLU A 264 -1.02 15.52 12.57
C GLU A 264 -2.12 15.69 11.51
N TYR A 265 -1.76 16.16 10.31
CA TYR A 265 -2.70 16.27 9.19
C TYR A 265 -3.26 14.90 8.77
N ARG A 266 -2.39 13.89 8.64
CA ARG A 266 -2.80 12.52 8.33
C ARG A 266 -3.71 11.95 9.41
N TYR A 267 -3.37 12.18 10.68
CA TYR A 267 -4.20 11.77 11.79
C TYR A 267 -5.59 12.42 11.74
N MET A 268 -5.65 13.74 11.49
CA MET A 268 -6.92 14.45 11.28
C MET A 268 -7.74 13.85 10.14
N LYS A 269 -7.13 13.60 8.97
CA LYS A 269 -7.82 12.96 7.84
C LYS A 269 -8.35 11.58 8.20
N GLU A 270 -7.59 10.81 8.96
CA GLU A 270 -8.01 9.50 9.42
C GLU A 270 -9.21 9.60 10.38
N GLN A 271 -9.20 10.54 11.31
CA GLN A 271 -10.35 10.82 12.17
C GLN A 271 -11.59 11.19 11.34
N LEU A 272 -11.46 12.03 10.32
CA LEU A 272 -12.56 12.38 9.42
C LEU A 272 -13.06 11.21 8.57
N ARG A 273 -12.22 10.23 8.24
CA ARG A 273 -12.63 9.02 7.48
C ARG A 273 -13.50 8.08 8.32
N HIS A 274 -13.17 7.92 9.60
CA HIS A 274 -13.79 6.93 10.47
C HIS A 274 -14.85 7.52 11.41
N LEU A 275 -14.78 8.83 11.67
CA LEU A 275 -15.74 9.57 12.50
C LEU A 275 -15.94 8.98 13.91
N THR A 276 -14.94 8.24 14.43
CA THR A 276 -15.05 7.59 15.75
C THR A 276 -15.12 8.58 16.90
N PHE A 277 -14.61 9.80 16.72
CA PHE A 277 -14.80 10.92 17.65
C PHE A 277 -16.26 11.40 17.75
N LEU A 278 -17.12 11.10 16.77
CA LEU A 278 -18.57 11.36 16.84
C LEU A 278 -19.32 10.17 17.43
N ASN A 279 -18.91 8.95 17.09
CA ASN A 279 -19.51 7.72 17.61
C ASN A 279 -18.44 6.63 17.75
N ALA A 280 -18.15 6.24 18.99
CA ALA A 280 -17.17 5.20 19.31
C ALA A 280 -17.52 3.81 18.76
N GLN A 281 -18.75 3.58 18.29
CA GLN A 281 -19.17 2.34 17.64
C GLN A 281 -18.77 2.27 16.15
N PHE A 282 -18.35 3.38 15.55
CA PHE A 282 -17.92 3.39 14.17
C PHE A 282 -16.61 2.64 13.98
N ASP A 283 -16.49 2.00 12.83
CA ASP A 283 -15.34 1.16 12.48
C ASP A 283 -14.12 2.01 12.11
N GLU A 284 -13.03 1.78 12.84
CA GLU A 284 -11.72 2.40 12.62
C GLU A 284 -11.00 1.89 11.35
N GLY A 285 -11.65 1.09 10.51
CA GLY A 285 -11.11 0.58 9.25
C GLY A 285 -10.33 -0.73 9.38
N ASN A 286 -10.29 -1.31 10.59
CA ASN A 286 -9.69 -2.61 10.89
C ASN A 286 -10.74 -3.73 10.99
N VAL A 287 -12.03 -3.44 10.87
CA VAL A 287 -13.08 -4.46 10.89
C VAL A 287 -13.41 -4.95 9.48
N CYS A 288 -13.32 -6.26 9.24
CA CYS A 288 -13.77 -6.83 7.97
C CYS A 288 -15.31 -6.89 7.89
N PRO A 289 -15.97 -6.32 6.86
CA PRO A 289 -17.42 -6.32 6.76
C PRO A 289 -18.01 -7.68 6.33
N ALA A 290 -17.19 -8.60 5.80
CA ALA A 290 -17.63 -9.94 5.37
C ALA A 290 -17.28 -11.06 6.36
N CYS A 291 -16.49 -10.78 7.41
CA CYS A 291 -16.23 -11.78 8.44
C CYS A 291 -17.43 -11.92 9.38
N PRO A 292 -17.76 -13.14 9.84
CA PRO A 292 -18.72 -13.38 10.91
C PRO A 292 -18.55 -12.44 12.11
N LYS A 293 -19.68 -12.03 12.70
CA LYS A 293 -19.74 -11.12 13.87
C LYS A 293 -20.33 -11.76 15.11
N ALA A 294 -21.31 -12.64 14.95
CA ALA A 294 -22.00 -13.31 16.06
C ALA A 294 -21.65 -14.81 16.09
N GLU A 295 -21.87 -15.50 14.97
CA GLU A 295 -21.69 -16.94 14.86
C GLU A 295 -21.05 -17.34 13.51
N GLY A 296 -20.36 -18.48 13.48
CA GLY A 296 -19.82 -19.08 12.26
C GLY A 296 -18.30 -19.23 12.25
N ASN A 297 -17.70 -19.26 11.06
CA ASN A 297 -16.28 -19.62 10.89
C ASN A 297 -15.45 -18.46 10.34
N VAL A 298 -14.40 -18.07 11.07
CA VAL A 298 -13.44 -17.05 10.66
C VAL A 298 -12.11 -17.72 10.34
N ILE A 299 -11.61 -17.46 9.13
CA ILE A 299 -10.32 -17.97 8.66
C ILE A 299 -9.34 -16.80 8.61
N ILE A 300 -8.21 -16.95 9.30
CA ILE A 300 -7.20 -15.91 9.48
C ILE A 300 -5.84 -16.49 9.09
N SER A 301 -5.13 -15.81 8.21
CA SER A 301 -3.73 -16.12 7.93
C SER A 301 -2.83 -15.27 8.82
N MET A 302 -1.73 -15.85 9.28
CA MET A 302 -0.72 -15.19 10.09
C MET A 302 0.66 -15.52 9.53
N ASP A 303 1.57 -14.55 9.55
CA ASP A 303 2.95 -14.73 9.10
C ASP A 303 3.86 -13.60 9.65
N ALA A 304 5.18 -13.81 9.62
CA ALA A 304 6.20 -12.86 10.04
C ALA A 304 6.98 -12.25 8.85
N LEU A 305 6.98 -10.92 8.80
CA LEU A 305 7.71 -10.11 7.83
C LEU A 305 9.01 -9.54 8.41
N PHE A 306 10.14 -10.21 8.17
CA PHE A 306 11.49 -9.71 8.51
C PHE A 306 12.01 -8.60 7.58
N GLY A 307 11.28 -8.32 6.50
CA GLY A 307 11.59 -7.26 5.54
C GLY A 307 11.32 -5.84 6.06
N LEU A 308 10.80 -5.69 7.29
CA LEU A 308 10.53 -4.40 7.94
C LEU A 308 11.36 -4.25 9.22
N PRO A 309 12.70 -4.14 9.14
CA PRO A 309 13.53 -3.84 10.30
C PRO A 309 13.46 -2.35 10.66
N ARG A 310 13.78 -2.00 11.91
CA ARG A 310 14.08 -0.62 12.32
C ARG A 310 15.43 -0.56 13.02
N LYS A 311 16.16 0.51 12.74
CA LYS A 311 17.47 0.75 13.35
C LYS A 311 17.33 1.36 14.74
N LYS A 312 18.15 0.87 15.67
CA LYS A 312 18.31 1.44 17.00
C LYS A 312 18.83 2.89 16.96
N SER A 313 19.59 3.25 15.93
CA SER A 313 20.12 4.60 15.73
C SER A 313 19.07 5.63 15.32
N SER A 314 17.85 5.22 14.96
CA SER A 314 16.76 6.11 14.52
C SER A 314 16.06 6.86 15.65
N GLY A 315 16.65 6.84 16.85
CA GLY A 315 16.16 7.55 18.03
C GLY A 315 15.04 6.82 18.76
N LYS A 316 14.62 7.42 19.87
CA LYS A 316 13.48 6.98 20.69
C LYS A 316 12.31 7.93 20.47
N SER A 317 11.13 7.47 20.85
CA SER A 317 9.95 8.34 20.92
C SER A 317 9.55 8.59 22.37
N HIS A 318 8.82 9.69 22.61
CA HIS A 318 8.42 10.15 23.94
C HIS A 318 6.90 10.15 24.18
N SER A 319 6.08 9.90 23.15
CA SER A 319 4.61 10.06 23.16
C SER A 319 3.93 8.97 22.34
N GLU A 320 2.94 8.22 22.84
CA GLU A 320 2.33 7.09 22.09
C GLU A 320 1.93 7.38 20.62
N PRO A 321 1.89 6.36 19.74
CA PRO A 321 1.44 6.53 18.35
C PRO A 321 0.06 7.15 18.23
N LEU A 322 -0.14 8.05 17.27
CA LEU A 322 -1.44 8.71 17.03
C LEU A 322 -2.52 7.72 16.58
N SER A 323 -2.12 6.67 15.87
CA SER A 323 -2.98 5.55 15.47
C SER A 323 -3.36 4.60 16.61
N GLY A 324 -2.81 4.82 17.81
CA GLY A 324 -3.06 3.98 18.99
C GLY A 324 -2.78 2.51 18.72
N ASN A 325 -3.69 1.65 19.20
CA ASN A 325 -3.59 0.19 19.04
C ASN A 325 -4.51 -0.36 17.94
N ARG A 326 -4.85 0.45 16.92
CA ARG A 326 -5.82 0.05 15.88
C ARG A 326 -5.41 -1.21 15.13
N PHE A 327 -4.18 -1.24 14.64
CA PHE A 327 -3.60 -2.40 13.95
C PHE A 327 -2.48 -3.03 14.75
N PHE A 328 -1.61 -2.21 15.37
CA PHE A 328 -0.48 -2.69 16.14
C PHE A 328 -0.86 -2.86 17.61
N CYS A 329 -0.50 -3.99 18.19
CA CYS A 329 -0.59 -4.20 19.63
C CYS A 329 0.40 -3.28 20.35
N SER A 330 0.04 -2.87 21.58
CA SER A 330 0.94 -2.12 22.45
C SER A 330 2.26 -2.87 22.63
N GLN A 331 3.38 -2.20 22.35
CA GLN A 331 4.68 -2.83 22.46
C GLN A 331 4.98 -3.24 23.91
N ASN A 332 4.50 -2.47 24.89
CA ASN A 332 4.70 -2.79 26.30
C ASN A 332 3.95 -4.07 26.70
N GLU A 333 2.70 -4.25 26.23
CA GLU A 333 1.94 -5.49 26.46
C GLU A 333 2.65 -6.70 25.84
N VAL A 334 3.12 -6.55 24.60
CA VAL A 334 3.84 -7.61 23.89
C VAL A 334 5.13 -7.98 24.63
N ASP A 335 5.92 -6.98 25.06
CA ASP A 335 7.18 -7.22 25.77
C ASP A 335 6.96 -7.91 27.12
N LEU A 336 5.96 -7.48 27.90
CA LEU A 336 5.60 -8.11 29.17
C LEU A 336 5.18 -9.56 28.97
N TYR A 337 4.31 -9.81 27.99
CA TYR A 337 3.86 -11.15 27.65
C TYR A 337 5.03 -12.03 27.21
N VAL A 338 5.92 -11.52 26.36
CA VAL A 338 7.12 -12.24 25.91
C VAL A 338 8.03 -12.55 27.11
N ALA A 339 8.27 -11.59 28.00
CA ALA A 339 9.13 -11.79 29.18
C ALA A 339 8.59 -12.87 30.12
N GLN A 340 7.28 -12.88 30.36
CA GLN A 340 6.61 -13.87 31.20
C GLN A 340 6.61 -15.28 30.58
N ASN A 341 6.61 -15.37 29.24
CA ASN A 341 6.35 -16.62 28.53
C ASN A 341 7.55 -17.14 27.70
N SER A 342 8.73 -16.51 27.80
CA SER A 342 9.92 -16.90 27.01
C SER A 342 10.66 -18.14 27.55
N GLN A 343 10.30 -18.67 28.72
CA GLN A 343 10.98 -19.82 29.34
C GLN A 343 10.61 -21.17 28.70
N THR A 344 9.53 -21.23 27.92
CA THR A 344 9.06 -22.46 27.25
C THR A 344 9.81 -22.67 25.94
N ILE A 345 11.08 -23.07 26.01
CA ILE A 345 11.85 -23.45 24.81
C ILE A 345 11.34 -24.82 24.35
N ILE A 346 10.69 -24.84 23.19
CA ILE A 346 10.52 -26.07 22.41
C ILE A 346 11.57 -25.99 21.31
N GLU A 347 12.43 -27.00 21.23
CA GLU A 347 13.38 -27.12 20.13
C GLU A 347 12.62 -27.18 18.80
N ALA A 348 12.66 -26.09 18.03
CA ALA A 348 12.05 -25.98 16.72
C ALA A 348 12.89 -26.79 15.71
N ASN A 349 12.81 -28.12 15.72
CA ASN A 349 13.63 -28.95 14.82
C ASN A 349 12.99 -30.26 14.31
N ASP A 350 11.68 -30.50 14.47
CA ASP A 350 11.11 -31.83 14.16
C ASP A 350 10.20 -31.94 12.91
N CYS A 351 9.77 -30.86 12.25
CA CYS A 351 8.83 -30.99 11.12
C CYS A 351 9.16 -30.21 9.83
N SER A 352 10.11 -29.27 9.83
CA SER A 352 10.43 -28.49 8.62
C SER A 352 11.89 -28.03 8.55
N SER A 353 12.44 -27.98 7.34
CA SER A 353 13.68 -27.25 7.02
C SER A 353 13.47 -25.71 7.01
N PHE A 354 12.24 -25.25 7.23
CA PHE A 354 11.91 -23.85 7.48
C PHE A 354 12.59 -23.37 8.76
N MET A 355 13.44 -22.35 8.64
CA MET A 355 14.25 -21.80 9.73
C MET A 355 13.49 -20.85 10.69
N ALA A 356 12.16 -20.78 10.57
CA ALA A 356 11.28 -20.05 11.49
C ALA A 356 11.32 -20.70 12.87
N GLY A 357 11.49 -19.91 13.94
CA GLY A 357 11.58 -20.42 15.31
C GLY A 357 12.99 -20.77 15.82
N ASN A 358 14.04 -20.70 15.00
CA ASN A 358 15.40 -21.04 15.44
C ASN A 358 16.16 -19.81 16.03
N PRO A 359 16.53 -19.81 17.32
CA PRO A 359 17.23 -18.69 17.96
C PRO A 359 18.63 -18.40 17.40
N MET A 360 19.29 -19.38 16.77
CA MET A 360 20.74 -19.38 16.50
C MET A 360 21.24 -18.36 15.46
N ARG A 361 20.37 -17.66 14.71
CA ARG A 361 20.80 -16.60 13.77
C ARG A 361 20.64 -15.17 14.29
N SER A 362 20.07 -14.97 15.47
CA SER A 362 19.69 -13.65 15.97
C SER A 362 20.82 -12.79 16.55
N ALA A 363 22.04 -13.31 16.75
CA ALA A 363 23.05 -12.58 17.53
C ALA A 363 23.84 -11.51 16.73
N SER A 364 24.31 -11.79 15.51
CA SER A 364 25.30 -10.91 14.85
C SER A 364 24.71 -9.87 13.87
N ARG A 365 23.58 -10.15 13.21
CA ARG A 365 22.95 -9.22 12.24
C ARG A 365 21.92 -8.26 12.85
N PHE A 366 21.51 -8.47 14.10
CA PHE A 366 20.41 -7.73 14.72
C PHE A 366 20.84 -6.74 15.82
N HIS A 367 22.12 -6.67 16.20
CA HIS A 367 22.55 -5.76 17.27
C HIS A 367 22.27 -4.27 16.96
N ALA A 368 22.30 -3.91 15.67
CA ALA A 368 21.99 -2.54 15.21
C ALA A 368 20.48 -2.26 15.07
N LEU A 369 19.64 -3.27 15.25
CA LEU A 369 18.19 -3.20 15.10
C LEU A 369 17.53 -3.35 16.47
N ASP A 370 16.50 -2.56 16.73
CA ASP A 370 15.64 -2.75 17.89
C ASP A 370 14.32 -3.43 17.53
N GLU A 371 13.93 -3.39 16.26
CA GLU A 371 12.83 -4.20 15.70
C GLU A 371 13.36 -4.97 14.48
N THR A 372 13.24 -6.30 14.53
CA THR A 372 13.78 -7.25 13.54
C THR A 372 12.79 -7.54 12.40
N GLY A 373 11.50 -7.27 12.63
CA GLY A 373 10.42 -7.53 11.70
C GLY A 373 9.05 -7.23 12.31
N VAL A 374 8.00 -7.63 11.62
CA VAL A 374 6.60 -7.49 12.03
C VAL A 374 5.92 -8.83 11.91
N LEU A 375 5.23 -9.30 12.95
CA LEU A 375 4.28 -10.41 12.84
C LEU A 375 2.89 -9.81 12.67
N GLY A 376 2.08 -10.38 11.78
CA GLY A 376 0.71 -9.90 11.62
C GLY A 376 -0.25 -10.96 11.13
N CYS A 377 -1.53 -10.63 11.18
CA CYS A 377 -2.60 -11.48 10.69
C CYS A 377 -3.67 -10.69 9.93
N ALA A 378 -4.31 -11.38 8.99
CA ALA A 378 -5.38 -10.85 8.16
C ALA A 378 -6.41 -11.95 7.89
N CYS A 379 -7.68 -11.57 7.77
CA CYS A 379 -8.73 -12.53 7.45
C CYS A 379 -8.66 -13.01 5.99
N ARG A 380 -9.37 -14.09 5.64
CA ARG A 380 -9.51 -14.60 4.27
C ARG A 380 -9.96 -13.59 3.22
N HIS A 381 -10.56 -12.48 3.64
CA HIS A 381 -11.00 -11.37 2.79
C HIS A 381 -9.88 -10.36 2.51
N GLU A 382 -8.65 -10.66 2.95
CA GLU A 382 -7.47 -9.82 2.82
C GLU A 382 -7.60 -8.49 3.57
N ILE A 383 -8.43 -8.44 4.63
CA ILE A 383 -8.49 -7.29 5.54
C ILE A 383 -7.52 -7.54 6.70
N PRO A 384 -6.48 -6.69 6.87
CA PRO A 384 -5.59 -6.66 8.02
C PRO A 384 -6.36 -6.61 9.34
N LEU A 385 -5.90 -7.37 10.34
CA LEU A 385 -6.54 -7.43 11.67
C LEU A 385 -5.61 -6.92 12.77
N MET A 386 -4.45 -7.56 12.94
CA MET A 386 -3.59 -7.31 14.10
C MET A 386 -2.13 -7.57 13.78
N PHE A 387 -1.24 -6.74 14.34
CA PHE A 387 0.19 -6.71 14.07
C PHE A 387 0.97 -6.46 15.36
N LEU A 388 2.22 -6.89 15.40
CA LEU A 388 3.16 -6.54 16.46
C LEU A 388 4.57 -6.45 15.90
N ASN A 389 5.44 -5.65 16.54
CA ASN A 389 6.85 -5.65 16.19
C ASN A 389 7.58 -6.77 16.90
N LEU A 390 8.52 -7.37 16.18
CA LEU A 390 9.41 -8.40 16.69
C LEU A 390 10.68 -7.74 17.22
N LYS A 391 10.99 -7.87 18.52
CA LYS A 391 12.28 -7.44 19.10
C LYS A 391 13.33 -8.55 19.12
N HIS A 392 12.85 -9.77 19.00
CA HIS A 392 13.68 -10.96 18.87
C HIS A 392 13.40 -11.57 17.49
N GLY A 393 14.14 -12.61 17.08
CA GLY A 393 13.66 -13.42 15.95
C GLY A 393 12.23 -13.93 16.20
N GLU A 394 11.65 -14.60 15.21
CA GLU A 394 10.32 -15.20 15.37
C GLU A 394 10.35 -16.30 16.43
N ARG A 395 9.79 -15.97 17.61
CA ARG A 395 9.55 -16.90 18.72
C ARG A 395 8.06 -17.26 18.73
N LEU A 396 7.71 -18.50 19.04
CA LEU A 396 6.30 -18.98 19.08
C LEU A 396 5.43 -18.30 20.13
N VAL A 397 6.03 -17.57 21.08
CA VAL A 397 5.30 -16.72 22.02
C VAL A 397 4.57 -15.55 21.33
N TYR A 398 5.09 -15.01 20.23
CA TYR A 398 4.43 -13.92 19.50
C TYR A 398 3.13 -14.36 18.81
N PRO A 399 3.08 -15.45 18.00
CA PRO A 399 1.83 -15.94 17.45
C PRO A 399 0.85 -16.39 18.53
N SER A 400 1.32 -16.96 19.65
CA SER A 400 0.46 -17.27 20.82
C SER A 400 -0.27 -16.04 21.34
N PHE A 401 0.42 -14.90 21.45
CA PHE A 401 -0.19 -13.63 21.88
C PHE A 401 -1.28 -13.14 20.92
N ILE A 402 -1.01 -13.17 19.60
CA ILE A 402 -2.01 -12.78 18.60
C ILE A 402 -3.24 -13.68 18.68
N ILE A 403 -3.06 -15.00 18.80
CA ILE A 403 -4.17 -15.95 18.88
C ILE A 403 -5.02 -15.68 20.11
N GLU A 404 -4.41 -15.45 21.29
CA GLU A 404 -5.16 -15.10 22.50
C GLU A 404 -5.98 -13.82 22.27
N LYS A 405 -5.38 -12.75 21.75
CA LYS A 405 -6.11 -11.50 21.47
C LYS A 405 -7.25 -11.70 20.45
N ILE A 406 -7.05 -12.53 19.44
CA ILE A 406 -8.09 -12.88 18.44
C ILE A 406 -9.23 -13.67 19.10
N LEU A 407 -8.94 -14.69 19.91
CA LEU A 407 -9.94 -15.50 20.59
C LEU A 407 -10.76 -14.71 21.62
N HIS A 408 -10.18 -13.67 22.22
CA HIS A 408 -10.89 -12.72 23.08
C HIS A 408 -11.74 -11.72 22.29
N HIS A 409 -11.33 -11.37 21.06
CA HIS A 409 -12.07 -10.44 20.21
C HIS A 409 -13.35 -11.05 19.62
N TYR A 410 -13.31 -12.35 19.28
CA TYR A 410 -14.45 -13.05 18.70
C TYR A 410 -15.33 -13.73 19.78
N PRO A 411 -16.67 -13.69 19.64
CA PRO A 411 -17.59 -14.39 20.54
C PRO A 411 -17.33 -15.91 20.62
N SER A 412 -17.84 -16.54 21.68
CA SER A 412 -17.71 -17.99 21.91
C SER A 412 -18.33 -18.85 20.80
N ASP A 413 -19.34 -18.35 20.08
CA ASP A 413 -20.01 -19.06 18.97
C ASP A 413 -19.27 -18.91 17.62
N VAL A 414 -18.12 -18.24 17.61
CA VAL A 414 -17.27 -18.11 16.44
C VAL A 414 -16.10 -19.09 16.53
N HIS A 415 -16.00 -19.96 15.54
CA HIS A 415 -14.85 -20.82 15.35
C HIS A 415 -13.75 -20.08 14.57
N VAL A 416 -12.53 -20.07 15.10
CA VAL A 416 -11.36 -19.44 14.49
C VAL A 416 -10.43 -20.52 13.90
N THR A 417 -10.15 -20.43 12.61
CA THR A 417 -9.10 -21.21 11.94
C THR A 417 -7.90 -20.30 11.64
N MET A 418 -6.77 -20.55 12.31
CA MET A 418 -5.52 -19.83 12.09
C MET A 418 -4.62 -20.62 11.13
N MET A 419 -4.29 -20.00 10.00
CA MET A 419 -3.34 -20.52 9.03
C MET A 419 -1.96 -19.92 9.27
N TYR A 420 -0.95 -20.78 9.47
CA TYR A 420 0.41 -20.34 9.75
C TYR A 420 1.42 -21.40 9.27
N ASP A 421 2.56 -20.95 8.73
CA ASP A 421 3.58 -21.82 8.15
C ASP A 421 4.04 -22.90 9.13
N VAL A 422 4.32 -22.53 10.37
CA VAL A 422 4.76 -23.47 11.41
C VAL A 422 3.62 -23.86 12.37
N ALA A 423 2.38 -23.91 11.87
CA ALA A 423 1.20 -24.31 12.65
C ALA A 423 1.38 -25.65 13.40
N CYS A 424 2.10 -26.61 12.83
CA CYS A 424 2.40 -27.88 13.49
C CYS A 424 3.24 -27.72 14.77
N THR A 425 4.22 -26.82 14.75
CA THR A 425 5.08 -26.54 15.90
C THR A 425 4.34 -25.65 16.89
N LEU A 426 3.56 -24.70 16.38
CA LEU A 426 2.69 -23.85 17.19
C LEU A 426 1.66 -24.66 17.97
N GLN A 427 1.02 -25.67 17.39
CA GLN A 427 0.06 -26.51 18.11
C GLN A 427 0.72 -27.19 19.32
N LYS A 428 1.89 -27.80 19.14
CA LYS A 428 2.66 -28.43 20.23
C LYS A 428 3.00 -27.42 21.33
N PHE A 429 3.36 -26.20 20.94
CA PHE A 429 3.62 -25.10 21.87
C PHE A 429 2.39 -24.70 22.67
N LEU A 430 1.26 -24.47 22.00
CA LEU A 430 0.01 -24.08 22.66
C LEU A 430 -0.50 -25.17 23.61
N MET A 431 -0.46 -26.44 23.20
CA MET A 431 -0.89 -27.57 24.05
C MET A 431 -0.05 -27.73 25.32
N LYS A 432 1.23 -27.34 25.28
CA LYS A 432 2.11 -27.38 26.45
C LYS A 432 1.93 -26.15 27.34
N LYS A 433 1.64 -25.00 26.73
CA LYS A 433 1.61 -23.70 27.41
C LYS A 433 0.24 -23.40 28.02
N TRP A 434 -0.82 -23.68 27.28
CA TRP A 434 -2.18 -23.39 27.73
C TRP A 434 -2.68 -24.53 28.60
N GLU A 435 -3.19 -24.19 29.78
CA GLU A 435 -3.82 -25.16 30.68
C GLU A 435 -5.00 -25.87 30.03
N VAL A 436 -5.79 -25.11 29.25
CA VAL A 436 -6.93 -25.60 28.49
C VAL A 436 -6.80 -25.12 27.04
N TYR A 437 -6.79 -26.06 26.10
CA TYR A 437 -6.81 -25.74 24.68
C TYR A 437 -8.20 -25.26 24.28
N ASP A 438 -8.31 -24.05 23.70
CA ASP A 438 -9.60 -23.51 23.25
C ASP A 438 -10.14 -24.34 22.09
N SER A 439 -11.28 -25.01 22.30
CA SER A 439 -11.93 -25.87 21.30
C SER A 439 -12.41 -25.11 20.07
N ARG A 440 -12.53 -23.78 20.15
CA ARG A 440 -12.85 -22.90 19.01
C ARG A 440 -11.65 -22.63 18.12
N LEU A 441 -10.45 -23.11 18.45
CA LEU A 441 -9.24 -22.90 17.64
C LEU A 441 -8.94 -24.13 16.78
N SER A 442 -8.84 -23.92 15.48
CA SER A 442 -8.19 -24.86 14.55
C SER A 442 -6.95 -24.23 13.93
N LEU A 443 -5.94 -25.06 13.69
CA LEU A 443 -4.69 -24.65 13.05
C LEU A 443 -4.55 -25.36 11.70
N ALA A 444 -4.08 -24.65 10.69
CA ALA A 444 -3.78 -25.19 9.37
C ALA A 444 -2.49 -24.58 8.81
N ILE A 445 -1.85 -25.27 7.86
CA ILE A 445 -0.67 -24.76 7.14
C ILE A 445 -1.14 -24.29 5.75
N PRO A 446 -0.76 -23.09 5.27
CA PRO A 446 -1.07 -22.65 3.90
C PRO A 446 -0.67 -23.69 2.84
N VAL A 447 -1.44 -23.77 1.75
CA VAL A 447 -1.35 -24.86 0.77
C VAL A 447 0.06 -25.00 0.19
N PHE A 448 0.72 -23.89 -0.13
CA PHE A 448 2.07 -23.92 -0.70
C PHE A 448 3.10 -24.40 0.32
N HIS A 449 2.98 -23.96 1.57
CA HIS A 449 3.91 -24.27 2.64
C HIS A 449 3.78 -25.71 3.12
N ALA A 450 2.57 -26.29 3.10
CA ALA A 450 2.29 -27.64 3.56
C ALA A 450 3.25 -28.69 2.94
N TYR A 451 3.57 -28.57 1.65
CA TYR A 451 4.48 -29.49 0.96
C TYR A 451 5.89 -29.55 1.55
N GLY A 452 6.35 -28.49 2.24
CA GLY A 452 7.65 -28.46 2.90
C GLY A 452 7.69 -29.14 4.27
N HIS A 453 6.55 -29.62 4.78
CA HIS A 453 6.46 -30.32 6.06
C HIS A 453 6.49 -31.85 5.89
N LYS A 454 6.84 -32.57 6.96
CA LYS A 454 6.74 -34.04 6.96
C LYS A 454 5.31 -34.53 6.70
N THR A 455 5.18 -35.75 6.18
CA THR A 455 3.90 -36.35 5.78
C THR A 455 2.83 -36.27 6.86
N GLU A 456 3.15 -36.54 8.12
CA GLU A 456 2.20 -36.41 9.24
C GLU A 456 1.62 -34.98 9.34
N CYS A 457 2.47 -33.97 9.22
CA CYS A 457 2.06 -32.57 9.28
C CYS A 457 1.21 -32.19 8.05
N GLN A 458 1.56 -32.70 6.85
CA GLN A 458 0.74 -32.52 5.65
C GLN A 458 -0.66 -33.09 5.83
N LEU A 459 -0.77 -34.31 6.35
CA LEU A 459 -2.06 -34.95 6.54
C LEU A 459 -2.90 -34.20 7.60
N LYS A 460 -2.30 -33.82 8.73
CA LYS A 460 -3.02 -33.21 9.85
C LYS A 460 -3.40 -31.74 9.62
N PHE A 461 -2.54 -30.95 8.99
CA PHE A 461 -2.70 -29.50 8.87
C PHE A 461 -2.99 -29.02 7.44
N ALA A 462 -3.17 -29.92 6.46
CA ALA A 462 -3.57 -29.51 5.11
C ALA A 462 -4.92 -28.78 5.13
N PRO A 463 -5.05 -27.63 4.44
CA PRO A 463 -6.29 -26.88 4.38
C PRO A 463 -7.44 -27.70 3.84
N ILE A 464 -7.20 -28.51 2.79
CA ILE A 464 -8.25 -29.36 2.19
C ILE A 464 -8.84 -30.39 3.15
N ARG A 465 -8.11 -30.75 4.22
CA ARG A 465 -8.54 -31.69 5.26
C ARG A 465 -8.99 -30.99 6.54
N THR A 466 -8.91 -29.66 6.59
CA THR A 466 -9.32 -28.87 7.75
C THR A 466 -10.78 -28.48 7.60
N ASN A 467 -11.60 -28.85 8.58
CA ASN A 467 -13.01 -28.49 8.58
C ASN A 467 -13.21 -26.97 8.50
N ASN A 468 -14.31 -26.56 7.88
CA ASN A 468 -14.76 -25.16 7.82
C ASN A 468 -13.88 -24.17 7.04
N ILE A 469 -12.79 -24.61 6.38
CA ILE A 469 -11.88 -23.72 5.65
C ILE A 469 -12.18 -23.61 4.14
N GLY A 470 -12.88 -24.61 3.58
CA GLY A 470 -13.13 -24.74 2.15
C GLY A 470 -11.83 -24.80 1.33
N LEU A 471 -11.85 -24.25 0.12
CA LEU A 471 -10.66 -24.17 -0.76
C LEU A 471 -9.82 -22.90 -0.52
N SER A 472 -9.64 -22.51 0.74
CA SER A 472 -8.83 -21.33 1.08
C SER A 472 -7.34 -21.67 1.00
N ASP A 473 -6.55 -20.83 0.32
CA ASP A 473 -5.13 -21.07 0.07
C ASP A 473 -4.23 -20.78 1.28
N GLY A 474 -4.60 -19.80 2.11
CA GLY A 474 -3.80 -19.31 3.23
C GLY A 474 -2.77 -18.25 2.87
N GLU A 475 -2.64 -17.89 1.58
CA GLU A 475 -1.62 -16.99 1.02
C GLU A 475 -1.99 -15.51 1.14
N VAL A 476 -2.81 -15.16 2.12
CA VAL A 476 -3.29 -13.78 2.33
C VAL A 476 -2.14 -12.87 2.76
N MET A 477 -1.30 -13.35 3.68
CA MET A 477 -0.23 -12.53 4.24
C MET A 477 0.83 -12.18 3.21
N GLU A 478 1.21 -13.08 2.31
CA GLU A 478 2.20 -12.77 1.27
C GLU A 478 1.77 -11.64 0.32
N ARG A 479 0.48 -11.58 -0.01
CA ARG A 479 -0.10 -10.47 -0.79
C ARG A 479 -0.08 -9.15 -0.02
N LEU A 480 -0.29 -9.19 1.29
CA LEU A 480 -0.18 -8.01 2.15
C LEU A 480 1.30 -7.58 2.30
N TRP A 481 2.21 -8.53 2.44
CA TRP A 481 3.65 -8.28 2.55
C TRP A 481 4.24 -7.71 1.28
N SER A 482 3.79 -8.15 0.10
CA SER A 482 4.18 -7.53 -1.16
C SER A 482 3.90 -6.01 -1.17
N PHE A 483 2.78 -5.59 -0.59
CA PHE A 483 2.45 -4.17 -0.43
C PHE A 483 3.29 -3.51 0.69
N LEU A 484 3.33 -4.08 1.89
CA LEU A 484 3.99 -3.46 3.04
C LEU A 484 5.52 -3.41 2.93
N ARG A 485 6.18 -4.38 2.27
CA ARG A 485 7.65 -4.38 2.06
C ARG A 485 8.15 -3.11 1.39
N ARG A 486 7.32 -2.45 0.58
CA ARG A 486 7.67 -1.19 -0.11
C ARG A 486 7.96 -0.05 0.87
N PHE A 487 7.40 -0.11 2.08
CA PHE A 487 7.61 0.89 3.14
C PHE A 487 8.93 0.69 3.91
N SER A 488 9.59 -0.47 3.76
CA SER A 488 10.81 -0.82 4.50
C SER A 488 11.89 0.26 4.47
N ARG A 489 12.15 0.83 3.29
CA ARG A 489 13.19 1.86 3.11
C ARG A 489 12.93 3.10 3.96
N ILE A 490 11.67 3.50 4.12
CA ILE A 490 11.31 4.72 4.84
C ILE A 490 11.13 4.44 6.34
N THR A 491 10.44 3.36 6.70
CA THR A 491 10.12 3.05 8.11
C THR A 491 11.34 2.58 8.90
N LYS A 492 12.36 2.05 8.23
CA LYS A 492 13.61 1.61 8.86
C LYS A 492 14.36 2.74 9.57
N GLU A 493 14.24 3.96 9.06
CA GLU A 493 14.95 5.14 9.58
C GLU A 493 14.08 6.00 10.51
N MET A 494 12.80 5.63 10.73
CA MET A 494 11.85 6.40 11.53
C MET A 494 11.97 6.09 13.04
N LYS A 495 11.54 7.04 13.88
CA LYS A 495 11.32 6.78 15.31
C LYS A 495 10.19 5.75 15.48
N PRO A 496 10.15 5.00 16.60
CA PRO A 496 9.20 3.88 16.76
C PRO A 496 7.75 4.27 16.46
N PHE A 497 7.29 5.40 17.00
CA PHE A 497 5.88 5.76 16.89
C PHE A 497 5.47 6.31 15.52
N HIS A 498 6.28 7.16 14.90
CA HIS A 498 6.04 7.57 13.50
C HIS A 498 6.04 6.37 12.56
N ARG A 499 6.89 5.36 12.83
CA ARG A 499 6.86 4.09 12.09
C ARG A 499 5.50 3.41 12.23
N ILE A 500 4.96 3.29 13.45
CA ILE A 500 3.64 2.70 13.68
C ILE A 500 2.57 3.49 12.94
N ASP A 501 2.57 4.83 13.02
CA ASP A 501 1.55 5.65 12.36
C ASP A 501 1.58 5.53 10.83
N VAL A 502 2.77 5.47 10.23
CA VAL A 502 2.93 5.24 8.78
C VAL A 502 2.46 3.84 8.39
N LEU A 503 2.84 2.81 9.15
CA LEU A 503 2.42 1.43 8.86
C LEU A 503 0.91 1.25 9.07
N SER A 504 0.33 1.82 10.12
CA SER A 504 -1.10 1.85 10.36
C SER A 504 -1.85 2.56 9.23
N SER A 505 -1.34 3.71 8.76
CA SER A 505 -1.93 4.42 7.60
C SER A 505 -1.86 3.57 6.33
N ALA A 506 -0.74 2.87 6.10
CA ALA A 506 -0.59 1.95 4.98
C ALA A 506 -1.58 0.77 5.07
N LEU A 507 -1.79 0.22 6.26
CA LEU A 507 -2.77 -0.85 6.52
C LEU A 507 -4.21 -0.36 6.31
N SER A 508 -4.59 0.82 6.83
CA SER A 508 -5.88 1.46 6.56
C SER A 508 -6.12 1.63 5.06
N TYR A 509 -5.11 2.11 4.33
CA TYR A 509 -5.19 2.28 2.88
C TYR A 509 -5.34 0.96 2.13
N TYR A 510 -4.63 -0.09 2.56
CA TYR A 510 -4.79 -1.44 2.03
C TYR A 510 -6.20 -1.97 2.28
N SER A 511 -6.69 -1.87 3.53
CA SER A 511 -8.06 -2.23 3.92
C SER A 511 -9.09 -1.51 3.06
N TYR A 512 -8.94 -0.19 2.84
CA TYR A 512 -9.82 0.59 1.98
C TYR A 512 -9.88 0.02 0.55
N LYS A 513 -8.72 -0.25 -0.07
CA LYS A 513 -8.65 -0.85 -1.42
C LYS A 513 -9.31 -2.23 -1.47
N LYS A 514 -9.15 -3.04 -0.42
CA LYS A 514 -9.74 -4.39 -0.34
C LYS A 514 -11.24 -4.34 -0.12
N ARG A 515 -11.72 -3.46 0.75
CA ARG A 515 -13.15 -3.20 0.97
C ARG A 515 -13.85 -2.72 -0.28
N ALA A 516 -13.26 -1.76 -1.01
CA ALA A 516 -13.82 -1.26 -2.26
C ALA A 516 -14.00 -2.35 -3.33
N ASN A 517 -13.15 -3.39 -3.31
CA ASN A 517 -13.20 -4.51 -4.25
C ASN A 517 -13.83 -5.79 -3.66
N LEU A 518 -14.34 -5.74 -2.43
CA LEU A 518 -14.76 -6.92 -1.70
C LEU A 518 -15.91 -7.63 -2.41
N TYR A 519 -16.92 -6.89 -2.85
CA TYR A 519 -18.07 -7.45 -3.57
C TYR A 519 -17.63 -8.15 -4.87
N ILE A 520 -16.73 -7.53 -5.64
CA ILE A 520 -16.20 -8.08 -6.89
C ILE A 520 -15.45 -9.40 -6.61
N ASN A 521 -14.62 -9.41 -5.58
CA ASN A 521 -13.81 -10.57 -5.22
C ASN A 521 -14.67 -11.71 -4.68
N THR A 522 -15.67 -11.42 -3.85
CA THR A 522 -16.61 -12.41 -3.33
C THR A 522 -17.42 -13.04 -4.48
N MET A 523 -17.93 -12.25 -5.42
CA MET A 523 -18.64 -12.78 -6.60
C MET A 523 -17.75 -13.68 -7.46
N LYS A 524 -16.50 -13.29 -7.69
CA LYS A 524 -15.53 -14.14 -8.41
C LYS A 524 -15.25 -15.44 -7.67
N ARG A 525 -15.11 -15.39 -6.34
CA ARG A 525 -14.86 -16.57 -5.50
C ARG A 525 -16.08 -17.50 -5.48
N LEU A 526 -17.29 -16.96 -5.38
CA LEU A 526 -18.53 -17.73 -5.45
C LEU A 526 -18.66 -18.47 -6.77
N LYS A 527 -18.41 -17.79 -7.90
CA LYS A 527 -18.44 -18.44 -9.22
C LYS A 527 -17.45 -19.60 -9.29
N ARG A 528 -16.20 -19.40 -8.84
CA ARG A 528 -15.20 -20.48 -8.79
C ARG A 528 -15.62 -21.63 -7.89
N ALA A 529 -16.26 -21.34 -6.76
CA ALA A 529 -16.75 -22.36 -5.84
C ALA A 529 -17.88 -23.19 -6.46
N ILE A 530 -18.81 -22.56 -7.16
CA ILE A 530 -19.88 -23.25 -7.90
C ILE A 530 -19.29 -24.12 -9.02
N ASP A 531 -18.41 -23.55 -9.85
CA ASP A 531 -17.75 -24.29 -10.94
C ASP A 531 -16.93 -25.47 -10.39
N GLY A 532 -16.25 -25.26 -9.25
CA GLY A 532 -15.48 -26.30 -8.56
C GLY A 532 -16.37 -27.40 -8.00
N LYS A 533 -17.51 -27.06 -7.40
CA LYS A 533 -18.49 -28.01 -6.89
C LYS A 533 -19.04 -28.90 -8.02
N ILE A 534 -19.47 -28.30 -9.13
CA ILE A 534 -20.00 -29.04 -10.29
C ILE A 534 -18.97 -30.04 -10.81
N LYS A 535 -17.71 -29.61 -10.96
CA LYS A 535 -16.62 -30.49 -11.41
C LYS A 535 -16.36 -31.63 -10.41
N ALA A 536 -16.35 -31.33 -9.12
CA ALA A 536 -16.14 -32.33 -8.09
C ALA A 536 -17.27 -33.36 -8.06
N GLU A 537 -18.53 -32.94 -8.20
CA GLU A 537 -19.70 -33.83 -8.29
C GLU A 537 -19.65 -34.73 -9.52
N GLN A 538 -19.25 -34.19 -10.68
CA GLN A 538 -19.05 -34.97 -11.91
C GLN A 538 -17.94 -36.02 -11.75
N SER A 539 -16.78 -35.62 -11.21
CA SER A 539 -15.67 -36.54 -10.95
C SER A 539 -16.06 -37.62 -9.95
N LEU A 540 -16.77 -37.26 -8.88
CA LEU A 540 -17.23 -38.21 -7.87
C LEU A 540 -18.22 -39.22 -8.48
N SER A 541 -19.20 -38.75 -9.26
CA SER A 541 -20.16 -39.62 -9.94
C SER A 541 -19.49 -40.60 -10.91
N ALA A 542 -18.49 -40.14 -11.68
CA ALA A 542 -17.71 -40.99 -12.55
C ALA A 542 -16.93 -42.06 -11.77
N LEU A 543 -16.30 -41.69 -10.64
CA LEU A 543 -15.61 -42.62 -9.76
C LEU A 543 -16.56 -43.64 -9.15
N CYS A 544 -17.74 -43.22 -8.66
CA CYS A 544 -18.76 -44.11 -8.10
C CYS A 544 -19.21 -45.14 -9.13
N THR A 545 -19.47 -44.69 -10.35
CA THR A 545 -19.92 -45.56 -11.46
C THR A 545 -18.82 -46.56 -11.85
N SER A 546 -17.57 -46.11 -11.93
CA SER A 546 -16.45 -46.98 -12.32
C SER A 546 -16.03 -47.99 -11.25
N GLY A 547 -16.15 -47.61 -9.98
CA GLY A 547 -15.76 -48.42 -8.84
C GLY A 547 -16.91 -49.20 -8.17
N ASN A 548 -18.14 -49.07 -8.68
CA ASN A 548 -19.37 -49.54 -8.02
C ASN A 548 -19.43 -49.11 -6.54
N LEU A 549 -18.99 -47.89 -6.24
CA LEU A 549 -18.95 -47.36 -4.87
C LEU A 549 -20.30 -46.73 -4.53
N ILE A 550 -20.79 -47.02 -3.33
CA ILE A 550 -21.95 -46.33 -2.74
C ILE A 550 -21.50 -45.26 -1.74
N ASP A 551 -22.39 -44.32 -1.38
CA ASP A 551 -22.06 -43.22 -0.47
C ASP A 551 -21.44 -43.68 0.85
N SER A 552 -21.88 -44.83 1.39
CA SER A 552 -21.31 -45.40 2.61
C SER A 552 -19.86 -45.85 2.44
N ASP A 553 -19.47 -46.32 1.25
CA ASP A 553 -18.07 -46.66 0.97
C ASP A 553 -17.21 -45.39 0.97
N ILE A 554 -17.71 -44.30 0.37
CA ILE A 554 -17.00 -43.02 0.34
C ILE A 554 -16.82 -42.46 1.75
N ILE A 555 -17.89 -42.44 2.56
CA ILE A 555 -17.83 -41.99 3.94
C ILE A 555 -16.84 -42.83 4.73
N ARG A 556 -16.92 -44.17 4.62
CA ARG A 556 -15.97 -45.08 5.26
C ARG A 556 -14.54 -44.79 4.81
N MET A 557 -14.27 -44.59 3.52
CA MET A 557 -12.93 -44.30 3.02
C MET A 557 -12.38 -42.97 3.56
N VAL A 558 -13.23 -41.94 3.70
CA VAL A 558 -12.84 -40.66 4.31
C VAL A 558 -12.53 -40.84 5.80
N GLU A 559 -13.38 -41.57 6.53
CA GLU A 559 -13.20 -41.87 7.96
C GLU A 559 -11.97 -42.74 8.21
N GLU A 560 -11.74 -43.78 7.41
CA GLU A 560 -10.55 -44.63 7.44
C GLU A 560 -9.30 -43.83 7.10
N SER A 561 -9.34 -42.94 6.10
CA SER A 561 -8.23 -42.03 5.80
C SER A 561 -7.89 -41.12 6.99
N ASN A 562 -8.92 -40.62 7.68
CA ASN A 562 -8.76 -39.81 8.89
C ASN A 562 -8.28 -40.62 10.11
N THR A 563 -8.64 -41.91 10.21
CA THR A 563 -8.29 -42.79 11.33
C THR A 563 -6.88 -43.38 11.19
N ILE A 564 -6.52 -43.82 9.98
CA ILE A 564 -5.14 -44.19 9.61
C ILE A 564 -4.21 -43.01 9.88
N GLN A 565 -4.69 -41.77 9.71
CA GLN A 565 -3.98 -40.54 10.07
C GLN A 565 -3.62 -40.45 11.55
N VAL A 566 -4.56 -40.79 12.45
CA VAL A 566 -4.33 -40.81 13.90
C VAL A 566 -3.29 -41.88 14.25
N GLN A 567 -3.38 -43.06 13.63
CA GLN A 567 -2.47 -44.18 13.87
C GLN A 567 -1.05 -43.92 13.34
N ILE A 568 -0.87 -43.39 12.13
CA ILE A 568 0.43 -43.03 11.55
C ILE A 568 1.12 -41.93 12.39
N SER A 569 0.35 -41.01 12.99
CA SER A 569 0.90 -39.99 13.89
C SER A 569 1.38 -40.54 15.24
N SER A 570 0.97 -41.76 15.60
CA SER A 570 1.27 -42.40 16.88
C SER A 570 2.34 -43.50 16.81
N ASN A 571 2.60 -44.10 15.63
CA ASN A 571 3.53 -45.21 15.45
C ASN A 571 4.19 -45.17 14.06
N LEU A 572 5.47 -44.75 13.96
CA LEU A 572 6.56 -45.41 13.22
C LEU A 572 7.76 -44.47 12.91
N PRO A 573 9.00 -45.01 12.78
CA PRO A 573 10.22 -44.25 12.53
C PRO A 573 10.35 -43.75 11.08
N ARG A 574 11.18 -42.70 10.94
CA ARG A 574 11.55 -42.06 9.66
C ARG A 574 12.29 -43.03 8.73
N THR A 575 11.59 -43.83 7.93
CA THR A 575 11.98 -44.30 6.58
C THR A 575 10.85 -45.15 6.01
N PHE A 576 10.66 -45.11 4.68
CA PHE A 576 9.64 -45.79 3.85
C PHE A 576 8.35 -45.00 3.54
N PHE A 577 8.35 -44.27 2.43
CA PHE A 577 7.75 -44.68 1.13
C PHE A 577 7.70 -43.50 0.15
N PRO A 578 8.20 -43.65 -1.09
CA PRO A 578 7.83 -42.81 -2.23
C PRO A 578 6.70 -43.48 -3.04
N LYS A 579 5.85 -42.65 -3.68
CA LYS A 579 4.82 -42.99 -4.68
C LYS A 579 3.45 -43.46 -4.13
N LEU A 580 2.60 -42.52 -3.75
CA LEU A 580 1.13 -42.70 -3.76
C LEU A 580 0.38 -41.40 -4.12
N TYR A 581 1.00 -40.53 -4.93
CA TYR A 581 0.35 -39.35 -5.54
C TYR A 581 0.42 -39.44 -7.06
N HIS A 582 -0.16 -40.51 -7.60
CA HIS A 582 -0.62 -40.60 -8.97
C HIS A 582 -1.81 -41.54 -8.94
N ILE A 583 -3.00 -40.99 -8.67
CA ILE A 583 -4.31 -41.37 -9.21
C ILE A 583 -5.26 -40.24 -8.76
N ASN A 584 -5.53 -39.37 -9.74
CA ASN A 584 -6.64 -38.42 -9.94
C ASN A 584 -7.13 -37.51 -8.82
#